data_AF-A0A2A2UTR1-F1
#
_entry.id   AF-A0A2A2UTR1-F1
#
_cell.length_a   1.000
_cell.length_b   1.000
_cell.length_c   1.000
_cell.angle_alpha   90.00
_cell.angle_beta   90.00
_cell.angle_gamma   90.00
#
_symmetry.space_group_name_H-M   'P 1'
#
loop_
_entity.id
_entity.type
_entity.pdbx_description
1 polymer ?
#
loop_
_entity_poly.entity_id
_entity_poly.type
_entity_poly.pdbx_seq_one_letter_code
_entity_poly.pdbx_strand_id
1 'polypeptide(L)'
;MSLLTKPVSAEHISVHNNRPLIQCNCCKRIEQAKQAITKSAWLQAANHIGWRHVQSEAFDIDVVCPSCVSDFNNPVKKPMKPIKRVSA
;
A
#
# COMPACT_ATOMS: atom_id res chain seq x y z
N MET A 1 -21.37 1.12 -1.51
CA MET A 1 -20.31 0.28 -0.93
C MET A 1 -19.57 1.09 0.12
N SER A 2 -19.61 0.67 1.38
CA SER A 2 -18.79 1.28 2.43
C SER A 2 -17.40 0.65 2.43
N LEU A 3 -16.37 1.47 2.22
CA LEU A 3 -14.98 1.04 2.37
C LEU A 3 -14.56 1.29 3.81
N LEU A 4 -14.14 0.23 4.52
CA LEU A 4 -13.56 0.35 5.84
C LEU A 4 -12.04 0.31 5.73
N THR A 5 -11.36 1.28 6.35
CA THR A 5 -9.90 1.31 6.39
C THR A 5 -9.40 1.22 7.82
N LYS A 6 -8.46 0.31 8.08
CA LYS A 6 -7.79 0.16 9.37
C LYS A 6 -6.29 0.41 9.22
N PRO A 7 -5.57 0.82 10.28
CA PRO A 7 -4.11 0.85 10.26
C PRO A 7 -3.54 -0.52 9.90
N VAL A 8 -2.42 -0.55 9.18
CA VAL A 8 -1.64 -1.77 9.02
C VAL A 8 -0.95 -2.13 10.34
N SER A 9 -0.80 -3.43 10.58
CA SER A 9 -0.13 -3.99 11.77
C SER A 9 1.35 -4.33 11.52
N ALA A 10 2.07 -4.64 12.60
CA ALA A 10 3.53 -4.80 12.57
C ALA A 10 3.97 -6.05 11.78
N GLU A 11 3.18 -7.11 11.74
CA GLU A 11 3.43 -8.32 10.95
C GLU A 11 3.59 -8.04 9.46
N HIS A 12 3.00 -6.96 8.95
CA HIS A 12 3.08 -6.54 7.55
C HIS A 12 4.35 -5.79 7.17
N ILE A 13 5.21 -5.48 8.15
CA ILE A 13 6.50 -4.84 7.91
C ILE A 13 7.59 -5.91 7.91
N SER A 14 8.23 -6.10 6.75
CA SER A 14 9.40 -6.96 6.60
C SER A 14 10.68 -6.14 6.82
N VAL A 15 11.81 -6.81 7.08
CA VAL A 15 13.12 -6.16 7.21
C VAL A 15 14.08 -6.80 6.22
N HIS A 16 14.73 -5.98 5.39
CA HIS A 16 15.72 -6.42 4.42
C HIS A 16 16.95 -5.53 4.49
N ASN A 17 18.15 -6.11 4.62
CA ASN A 17 19.41 -5.39 4.83
C ASN A 17 19.32 -4.35 5.96
N ASN A 18 18.76 -4.76 7.10
CA ASN A 18 18.53 -3.91 8.28
C ASN A 18 17.66 -2.66 8.01
N ARG A 19 16.84 -2.68 6.95
CA ARG A 19 15.92 -1.60 6.60
C ARG A 19 14.51 -2.14 6.44
N PRO A 20 13.52 -1.58 7.16
CA PRO A 20 12.15 -2.04 7.05
C PRO A 20 11.57 -1.69 5.67
N LEU A 21 10.67 -2.54 5.20
CA LEU A 21 9.92 -2.37 3.96
C LEU A 21 8.47 -2.80 4.14
N ILE A 22 7.61 -2.27 3.29
CA ILE A 22 6.19 -2.60 3.19
C ILE A 22 5.83 -2.80 1.72
N GLN A 23 4.95 -3.76 1.43
CA GLN A 23 4.53 -4.09 0.07
C GLN A 23 3.01 -4.03 -0.05
N CYS A 24 2.53 -3.39 -1.11
CA CYS A 24 1.12 -3.33 -1.43
C CYS A 24 0.63 -4.66 -2.00
N ASN A 25 -0.43 -5.22 -1.43
CA ASN A 25 -1.06 -6.44 -1.91
C ASN A 25 -1.91 -6.20 -3.17
N CYS A 26 -2.35 -4.96 -3.40
CA CYS A 26 -3.13 -4.57 -4.59
C CYS A 26 -2.24 -4.38 -5.84
N CYS A 27 -1.33 -3.40 -5.83
CA CYS A 27 -0.51 -3.06 -7.01
C CYS A 27 0.93 -3.57 -6.98
N LYS A 28 1.31 -4.32 -5.94
CA LYS A 28 2.66 -4.87 -5.74
C LYS A 28 3.79 -3.84 -5.60
N ARG A 29 3.47 -2.54 -5.44
CA ARG A 29 4.46 -1.51 -5.07
C ARG A 29 5.14 -1.86 -3.74
N ILE A 30 6.45 -1.72 -3.69
CA ILE A 30 7.27 -1.87 -2.49
C ILE A 30 7.84 -0.51 -2.11
N GLU A 31 7.75 -0.15 -0.83
CA GLU A 31 8.45 1.00 -0.25
C GLU A 31 9.41 0.48 0.83
N GLN A 32 10.67 0.91 0.75
CA GLN A 32 11.72 0.56 1.70
C GLN A 32 12.30 1.81 2.32
N ALA A 33 12.65 1.73 3.61
CA ALA A 33 13.34 2.79 4.31
C ALA A 33 14.68 3.11 3.62
N LYS A 34 14.95 4.39 3.38
CA LYS A 34 16.22 4.84 2.78
C LYS A 34 17.39 4.67 3.75
N GLN A 35 17.14 4.86 5.04
CA GLN A 35 18.11 4.79 6.13
C GLN A 35 17.70 3.74 7.16
N ALA A 36 18.64 3.35 8.03
CA ALA A 36 18.36 2.44 9.14
C ALA A 36 17.39 3.11 10.12
N ILE A 37 16.21 2.51 10.28
CA ILE A 37 15.17 2.93 11.24
C ILE A 37 14.53 1.69 11.83
N THR A 38 13.91 1.82 13.00
CA THR A 38 13.22 0.70 13.63
C THR A 38 11.94 0.33 12.87
N LYS A 39 11.57 -0.95 12.97
CA LYS A 39 10.33 -1.49 12.40
C LYS A 39 9.10 -0.73 12.91
N SER A 40 9.07 -0.35 14.20
CA SER A 40 7.98 0.41 14.82
C SER A 40 7.86 1.84 14.28
N ALA A 41 8.98 2.55 14.13
CA ALA A 41 8.98 3.90 13.57
C ALA A 41 8.53 3.90 12.11
N TRP A 42 8.97 2.91 11.32
CA TRP A 42 8.50 2.75 9.95
C TRP A 42 7.01 2.43 9.86
N LEU A 43 6.50 1.55 10.73
CA LEU A 43 5.06 1.24 10.81
C LEU A 43 4.22 2.49 11.11
N GLN A 44 4.65 3.31 12.08
CA GLN A 44 3.99 4.56 12.41
C GLN A 44 3.98 5.52 11.20
N ALA A 45 5.12 5.67 10.52
CA ALA A 45 5.23 6.50 9.33
C ALA A 45 4.35 5.99 8.17
N ALA A 46 4.35 4.68 7.90
CA ALA A 46 3.52 4.06 6.87
C ALA A 46 2.02 4.32 7.14
N ASN A 47 1.59 4.10 8.39
CA ASN A 47 0.22 4.40 8.81
C ASN A 47 -0.10 5.89 8.73
N HIS A 48 0.84 6.78 9.03
CA HIS A 48 0.63 8.22 8.91
C HIS A 48 0.46 8.67 7.45
N ILE A 49 1.26 8.13 6.53
CA ILE A 49 1.23 8.47 5.09
C ILE A 49 0.01 7.88 4.36
N GLY A 50 -0.65 6.89 4.97
CA GLY A 50 -1.93 6.37 4.48
C GLY A 50 -1.88 4.93 3.96
N TRP A 51 -0.88 4.13 4.35
CA TRP A 51 -0.94 2.68 4.19
C TRP A 51 -2.05 2.12 5.07
N ARG A 52 -2.93 1.29 4.50
CA ARG A 52 -4.13 0.79 5.20
C ARG A 52 -4.39 -0.68 4.88
N HIS A 53 -5.00 -1.35 5.86
CA HIS A 53 -5.82 -2.53 5.62
C HIS A 53 -7.17 -2.03 5.10
N VAL A 54 -7.60 -2.54 3.95
CA VAL A 54 -8.87 -2.16 3.32
C VAL A 54 -9.82 -3.35 3.31
N GLN A 55 -11.01 -3.14 3.86
CA GLN A 55 -12.07 -4.16 3.95
C GLN A 55 -13.36 -3.63 3.32
N SER A 56 -14.03 -4.48 2.54
CA SER A 56 -15.36 -4.26 1.98
C SER A 56 -16.17 -5.55 2.06
N GLU A 57 -17.43 -5.52 1.61
CA GLU A 57 -18.28 -6.71 1.51
C GLU A 57 -17.72 -7.77 0.54
N ALA A 58 -16.95 -7.34 -0.48
CA ALA A 58 -16.49 -8.21 -1.56
C ALA A 58 -15.02 -8.66 -1.42
N PHE A 59 -14.24 -7.96 -0.60
CA PHE A 59 -12.81 -8.24 -0.47
C PHE A 59 -12.25 -7.73 0.85
N ASP A 60 -11.14 -8.36 1.25
CA ASP A 60 -10.36 -7.99 2.41
C ASP A 60 -8.87 -7.99 2.03
N ILE A 61 -8.18 -6.85 2.15
CA ILE A 61 -6.79 -6.68 1.70
C ILE A 61 -5.96 -6.06 2.82
N ASP A 62 -5.05 -6.86 3.38
CA ASP A 62 -4.27 -6.51 4.56
C ASP A 62 -3.38 -5.27 4.40
N VAL A 63 -2.75 -5.10 3.24
CA VAL A 63 -1.77 -4.05 3.00
C VAL A 63 -2.02 -3.34 1.67
N VAL A 64 -2.49 -2.10 1.73
CA VAL A 64 -2.81 -1.28 0.56
C VAL A 64 -2.06 0.05 0.66
N CYS A 65 -1.40 0.44 -0.43
CA CYS A 65 -0.68 1.70 -0.51
C CYS A 65 -1.64 2.91 -0.65
N PRO A 66 -1.20 4.12 -0.29
CA PRO A 66 -2.04 5.33 -0.32
C PRO A 66 -2.70 5.58 -1.68
N SER A 67 -2.01 5.27 -2.79
CA SER A 67 -2.56 5.42 -4.15
C SER A 67 -3.76 4.50 -4.37
N CYS A 68 -3.64 3.20 -4.07
CA CYS A 68 -4.74 2.26 -4.23
C CYS A 68 -5.90 2.54 -3.26
N VAL A 69 -5.61 3.00 -2.03
CA VAL A 69 -6.65 3.48 -1.10
C VAL A 69 -7.41 4.67 -1.72
N SER A 70 -6.72 5.58 -2.39
CA SER A 70 -7.35 6.71 -3.08
C SER A 70 -8.24 6.26 -4.24
N ASP A 71 -7.79 5.27 -5.01
CA ASP A 71 -8.55 4.70 -6.13
C ASP A 71 -9.84 4.02 -5.65
N PHE A 72 -9.80 3.27 -4.55
CA PHE A 72 -11.00 2.68 -3.95
C PHE A 72 -12.01 3.73 -3.46
N ASN A 73 -11.54 4.85 -2.91
CA ASN A 73 -12.40 5.93 -2.44
C ASN A 73 -12.93 6.82 -3.58
N ASN A 74 -12.29 6.80 -4.76
CA ASN A 74 -12.65 7.62 -5.92
C ASN A 74 -12.79 6.75 -7.18
N PRO A 75 -13.79 5.86 -7.26
CA PRO A 75 -13.95 4.93 -8.38
C PRO A 75 -14.20 5.62 -9.75
N VAL A 76 -14.43 6.93 -9.77
CA VAL A 76 -14.77 7.71 -10.98
C VAL A 76 -13.52 8.19 -11.74
N LYS A 77 -12.30 8.07 -11.20
CA LYS A 77 -11.08 8.59 -11.85
C LYS A 77 -10.36 7.57 -12.74
N LYS A 78 -10.85 7.53 -13.98
CA LYS A 78 -10.15 7.43 -15.28
C LYS A 78 -10.06 6.06 -15.98
N PRO A 79 -10.31 6.06 -17.31
CA PRO A 79 -10.00 4.92 -18.16
C PRO A 79 -8.48 4.68 -18.21
N MET A 80 -8.07 3.43 -18.03
CA MET A 80 -6.70 2.97 -18.30
C MET A 80 -6.37 3.32 -19.76
N LYS A 81 -5.41 4.23 -19.98
CA LYS A 81 -4.78 4.31 -21.30
C LYS A 81 -3.93 3.04 -21.48
N PRO A 82 -4.09 2.28 -22.58
CA PRO A 82 -3.29 1.10 -22.81
C PRO A 82 -1.81 1.50 -22.89
N ILE A 83 -0.97 0.74 -22.18
CA ILE A 83 0.48 0.82 -22.28
C ILE A 83 0.84 0.39 -23.71
N LYS A 84 1.20 1.34 -24.57
CA LYS A 84 1.81 1.00 -25.86
C LYS A 84 3.15 0.31 -25.55
N ARG A 85 3.23 -1.00 -25.79
CA ARG A 85 4.51 -1.69 -25.91
C ARG A 85 5.24 -1.04 -27.09
N VAL A 86 6.39 -0.42 -26.81
CA VAL A 86 7.34 -0.06 -27.85
C VAL A 86 8.02 -1.36 -28.24
N SER A 87 7.66 -1.88 -29.42
CA SER A 87 8.41 -2.97 -30.06
C SER A 87 9.76 -2.40 -30.52
N ALA A 88 10.84 -3.08 -30.14
CA ALA A 88 12.16 -2.89 -30.71
C ALA A 88 12.24 -3.48 -32.12
#